data_AF-A0AAX7SDU6-F1
#
_entry.id   AF-A0AAX7SDU6-F1
#
_cell.length_a   1.000
_cell.length_b   1.000
_cell.length_c   1.000
_cell.angle_alpha   90.00
_cell.angle_beta   90.00
_cell.angle_gamma   90.00
#
_symmetry.space_group_name_H-M   'P 1'
#
loop_
_entity.id
_entity.type
_entity.pdbx_description
1 polymer ?
#
loop_
_entity_poly.entity_id
_entity_poly.type
_entity_poly.pdbx_seq_one_letter_code
_entity_poly.pdbx_strand_id
1 'polypeptide(L)'
;LDGEYKHDSRRNILEWCLPVIDANNKTGSLEFSIAGQPNDFFPVSLSFVSKRNYCDIQVTKVTHVDDDSSIRFSSETSFVVDKYEIL
;
A
#
# COMPACT_ATOMS: atom_id res chain seq x y z
N LEU A 1 13.44 -14.41 -1.22
CA LEU A 1 13.99 -13.06 -1.49
C LEU A 1 12.90 -12.09 -1.06
N ASP A 2 13.02 -11.52 0.13
CA ASP A 2 11.96 -10.79 0.83
C ASP A 2 11.79 -9.33 0.37
N GLY A 3 12.15 -9.02 -0.88
CA GLY A 3 12.12 -7.67 -1.46
C GLY A 3 13.50 -7.12 -1.79
N GLU A 4 13.52 -5.85 -2.22
CA GLU A 4 14.73 -5.06 -2.49
C GLU A 4 14.79 -3.87 -1.52
N TYR A 5 15.96 -3.24 -1.36
CA TYR A 5 16.08 -2.02 -0.56
C TYR A 5 16.80 -0.91 -1.33
N LYS A 6 16.51 0.34 -0.94
CA LYS A 6 17.17 1.55 -1.45
C LYS A 6 17.58 2.44 -0.30
N HIS A 7 18.78 3.00 -0.36
CA HIS A 7 19.24 3.98 0.63
C HIS A 7 19.22 5.39 0.02
N ASP A 8 18.36 6.25 0.54
CA ASP A 8 18.36 7.69 0.24
C ASP A 8 19.23 8.41 1.27
N SER A 9 20.49 8.66 0.91
CA SER A 9 21.48 9.31 1.78
C SER A 9 21.16 10.79 2.05
N ARG A 10 20.36 11.44 1.21
CA ARG A 10 19.95 12.84 1.44
C ARG A 10 18.90 12.93 2.52
N ARG A 11 18.02 11.92 2.61
CA ARG A 11 16.95 11.84 3.61
C ARG A 11 17.34 11.00 4.83
N ASN A 12 18.45 10.26 4.77
CA ASN A 12 18.85 9.24 5.75
C ASN A 12 17.77 8.15 5.93
N ILE A 13 17.24 7.65 4.81
CA ILE A 13 16.16 6.65 4.81
C ILE A 13 16.63 5.37 4.12
N LEU A 14 16.38 4.23 4.76
CA LEU A 14 16.43 2.91 4.15
C LEU A 14 15.00 2.51 3.76
N GLU A 15 14.70 2.52 2.46
CA GLU A 15 13.42 2.10 1.91
C GLU A 15 13.45 0.60 1.62
N TRP A 16 12.59 -0.18 2.28
CA TRP A 16 12.37 -1.59 1.98
C TRP A 16 11.18 -1.74 1.03
N CYS A 17 11.44 -2.25 -0.16
CA CYS A 17 10.50 -2.33 -1.26
C CYS A 17 10.09 -3.78 -1.53
N LEU A 18 8.81 -4.09 -1.29
CA LEU A 18 8.19 -5.34 -1.71
C LEU A 18 7.19 -5.04 -2.85
N PRO A 19 7.37 -5.60 -4.06
CA PRO A 19 6.49 -5.29 -5.19
C PRO A 19 5.03 -5.68 -4.97
N VAL A 20 4.79 -6.78 -4.26
CA VAL A 20 3.45 -7.28 -3.91
C VAL A 20 3.53 -8.04 -2.59
N ILE A 21 2.54 -7.82 -1.71
CA ILE A 21 2.31 -8.60 -0.50
C ILE A 21 0.88 -9.13 -0.57
N ASP A 22 0.73 -10.45 -0.57
CA ASP A 22 -0.55 -11.15 -0.63
C ASP A 22 -0.54 -12.43 0.24
N ALA A 23 -1.52 -13.31 0.00
CA ALA A 23 -1.68 -14.54 0.77
C ALA A 23 -0.51 -15.53 0.64
N ASN A 24 0.32 -15.42 -0.41
CA ASN A 24 1.46 -16.30 -0.67
C ASN A 24 2.75 -15.83 0.04
N ASN A 25 2.81 -14.57 0.47
CA ASN A 25 3.98 -13.96 1.09
C ASN A 25 3.57 -13.00 2.23
N LYS A 26 2.83 -13.56 3.20
CA LYS A 26 2.26 -12.82 4.35
C LYS A 26 3.30 -12.26 5.33
N THR A 27 4.53 -12.76 5.25
CA THR A 27 5.62 -12.45 6.18
C THR A 27 6.89 -12.22 5.41
N GLY A 28 7.71 -11.30 5.89
CA GLY A 28 9.06 -11.04 5.41
C GLY A 28 9.86 -10.36 6.51
N SER A 29 11.17 -10.30 6.35
CA SER A 29 12.09 -9.65 7.30
C SER A 29 13.19 -8.91 6.56
N LEU A 30 13.62 -7.79 7.12
CA LEU A 30 14.80 -7.04 6.71
C LEU A 30 15.77 -6.98 7.89
N GLU A 31 17.00 -7.43 7.67
CA GLU A 31 18.10 -7.31 8.62
C GLU A 31 19.13 -6.32 8.08
N PHE A 32 19.58 -5.38 8.90
CA PHE A 32 20.63 -4.43 8.57
C PHE A 32 21.46 -4.07 9.81
N SER A 33 22.60 -3.43 9.60
CA SER A 33 23.48 -2.97 10.69
C SER A 33 24.03 -1.59 10.36
N ILE A 34 23.91 -0.67 11.33
CA ILE A 34 24.41 0.70 11.24
C ILE A 34 24.66 1.23 12.65
N ALA A 35 25.60 2.16 12.80
CA ALA A 35 25.78 2.87 14.06
C ALA A 35 24.58 3.80 14.32
N GLY A 36 23.98 3.70 15.50
CA GLY A 36 22.82 4.51 15.89
C GLY A 36 22.28 4.09 17.25
N GLN A 37 21.28 4.81 17.74
CA GLN A 37 20.46 4.48 18.90
C GLN A 37 19.11 3.94 18.44
N PRO A 38 18.40 3.13 19.25
CA PRO A 38 17.09 2.58 18.85
C PRO A 38 16.09 3.62 18.34
N ASN A 39 16.07 4.82 18.93
CA ASN A 39 15.14 5.89 18.55
C ASN A 39 15.45 6.56 17.21
N ASP A 40 16.64 6.33 16.63
CA ASP A 40 17.01 6.92 15.34
C ASP A 40 16.24 6.27 14.18
N PHE A 41 15.60 5.13 14.42
CA PHE A 41 14.91 4.32 13.40
C PHE A 41 13.38 4.46 13.44
N PHE A 42 12.85 5.37 14.27
CA PHE A 42 11.42 5.62 14.41
C PHE A 42 11.06 7.08 14.10
N PRO A 43 9.88 7.34 13.53
CA PRO A 43 8.85 6.37 13.17
C PRO A 43 9.17 5.59 11.89
N VAL A 44 8.65 4.36 11.79
CA VAL A 44 8.64 3.60 10.53
C VAL A 44 7.38 3.94 9.76
N SER A 45 7.53 4.50 8.56
CA SER A 45 6.40 4.81 7.67
C SER A 45 6.14 3.67 6.68
N LEU A 46 4.86 3.37 6.45
CA LEU A 46 4.42 2.39 5.44
C LEU A 46 3.70 3.10 4.29
N SER A 47 3.93 2.64 3.07
CA SER A 47 3.23 3.12 1.87
C SER A 47 2.94 1.95 0.94
N PHE A 48 1.70 1.89 0.45
CA PHE A 48 1.26 0.91 -0.53
C PHE A 48 0.04 1.42 -1.29
N VAL A 49 -0.26 0.76 -2.39
CA VAL A 49 -1.46 0.98 -3.20
C VAL A 49 -2.09 -0.38 -3.51
N SER A 50 -3.41 -0.44 -3.47
CA SER A 50 -4.18 -1.61 -3.89
C SER A 50 -5.30 -1.21 -4.85
N LYS A 51 -5.50 -2.02 -5.89
CA LYS A 51 -6.68 -1.94 -6.77
C LYS A 51 -7.91 -2.61 -6.19
N ARG A 52 -7.79 -3.27 -5.04
CA ARG A 52 -8.90 -3.81 -4.28
C ARG A 52 -9.18 -2.86 -3.11
N ASN A 53 -10.44 -2.49 -2.97
CA ASN A 53 -10.93 -1.71 -1.84
C ASN A 53 -10.73 -2.45 -0.50
N TYR A 54 -10.75 -1.71 0.60
CA TYR A 54 -10.76 -2.32 1.94
C TYR A 54 -12.18 -2.74 2.35
N CYS A 55 -13.18 -1.88 2.10
CA CYS A 55 -14.56 -2.07 2.59
C CYS A 55 -15.48 -2.92 1.68
N ASP A 56 -14.95 -3.61 0.67
CA ASP A 56 -15.72 -4.41 -0.31
C ASP A 56 -16.97 -3.72 -0.91
N ILE A 57 -16.86 -2.40 -1.17
CA ILE A 57 -17.91 -1.62 -1.83
C ILE A 57 -17.70 -1.60 -3.33
N GLN A 58 -18.70 -2.02 -4.10
CA GLN A 58 -18.63 -2.12 -5.56
C GLN A 58 -19.90 -1.59 -6.21
N VAL A 59 -19.75 -0.86 -7.33
CA VAL A 59 -20.87 -0.48 -8.19
C VAL A 59 -21.22 -1.66 -9.08
N THR A 60 -22.39 -2.25 -8.86
CA THR A 60 -22.83 -3.47 -9.58
C THR A 60 -23.72 -3.17 -10.79
N LYS A 61 -24.41 -2.03 -10.80
CA LYS A 61 -25.32 -1.62 -11.89
C LYS A 61 -25.47 -0.10 -11.93
N VAL A 62 -25.65 0.46 -13.12
CA VAL A 62 -26.05 1.85 -13.37
C VAL A 62 -27.28 1.85 -14.28
N THR A 63 -28.31 2.63 -13.94
CA THR A 63 -29.56 2.70 -14.70
C THR A 63 -29.97 4.14 -15.03
N HIS A 64 -30.73 4.32 -16.12
CA HIS A 64 -31.46 5.56 -16.39
C HIS A 64 -32.62 5.71 -15.40
N VAL A 65 -32.86 6.94 -14.93
CA VAL A 65 -33.92 7.23 -13.96
C VAL A 65 -35.32 7.09 -14.57
N ASP A 66 -35.45 7.40 -15.86
CA ASP A 66 -36.76 7.47 -16.52
C ASP A 66 -37.36 6.09 -16.86
N ASP A 67 -36.53 5.11 -17.19
CA ASP A 67 -36.97 3.81 -17.71
C ASP A 67 -36.23 2.59 -17.13
N ASP A 68 -35.36 2.79 -16.12
CA ASP A 68 -34.54 1.75 -15.49
C ASP A 68 -33.62 0.96 -16.44
N SER A 69 -33.42 1.46 -17.67
CA SER A 69 -32.57 0.82 -18.66
C SER A 69 -31.10 0.84 -18.22
N SER A 70 -30.39 -0.26 -18.43
CA SER A 70 -29.00 -0.42 -17.98
C SER A 70 -28.03 0.40 -18.84
N ILE A 71 -27.10 1.09 -18.19
CA ILE A 71 -26.08 1.91 -18.84
C ILE A 71 -24.72 1.22 -18.75
N ARG A 72 -23.90 1.34 -19.80
CA ARG A 72 -22.50 0.92 -19.76
C ARG A 72 -21.69 1.91 -18.90
N PHE A 73 -20.92 1.38 -17.97
CA PHE A 73 -20.02 2.16 -17.13
C PHE A 73 -18.69 1.42 -16.95
N SER A 74 -17.69 2.14 -16.48
CA SER A 74 -16.44 1.59 -15.97
C SER A 74 -16.20 2.11 -14.56
N SER A 75 -15.38 1.40 -13.78
CA SER A 75 -15.00 1.80 -12.43
C SER A 75 -13.49 1.68 -12.28
N GLU A 76 -12.90 2.67 -11.64
CA GLU A 76 -11.53 2.62 -11.13
C GLU A 76 -11.61 2.67 -9.60
N THR A 77 -10.82 1.83 -8.93
CA THR A 77 -10.76 1.82 -7.45
C THR A 77 -9.32 1.86 -7.01
N SER A 78 -9.08 2.62 -5.95
CA SER A 78 -7.74 2.81 -5.38
C SER A 78 -7.86 2.84 -3.87
N PHE A 79 -7.08 1.99 -3.21
CA PHE A 79 -6.87 2.03 -1.77
C PHE A 79 -5.43 2.47 -1.53
N VAL A 80 -5.29 3.64 -0.90
CA VAL A 80 -4.02 4.34 -0.69
C VAL A 80 -3.84 4.68 0.78
N VAL A 81 -2.58 4.78 1.20
CA VAL A 81 -2.21 5.22 2.54
C VAL A 81 -2.24 6.74 2.61
N ASP A 82 -2.99 7.29 3.58
CA ASP A 82 -2.82 8.69 4.00
C ASP A 82 -1.65 8.78 5.00
N LYS A 83 -1.81 8.11 6.16
CA LYS A 83 -0.77 7.99 7.18
C LYS A 83 -0.78 6.62 7.83
N TYR A 84 0.34 5.89 7.75
CA TYR A 84 0.58 4.64 8.45
C TYR A 84 1.99 4.67 9.04
N GLU A 85 2.07 4.75 10.37
CA GLU A 85 3.33 4.87 11.10
C GLU A 85 3.37 3.89 12.29
N ILE A 86 4.57 3.39 12.56
CA ILE A 86 4.92 2.69 13.81
C ILE A 86 5.85 3.62 14.59
N LEU A 87 5.49 3.90 15.84
CA LEU A 87 6.21 4.82 16.74
C LEU A 87 7.27 4.11 17.58
#